data_AF-A0A959P1C5-F1
#
_entry.id   AF-A0A959P1C5-F1
#
_cell.length_a   1.000
_cell.length_b   1.000
_cell.length_c   1.000
_cell.angle_alpha   90.00
_cell.angle_beta   90.00
_cell.angle_gamma   90.00
#
_symmetry.space_group_name_H-M   'P 1'
#
loop_
_entity.id
_entity.type
_entity.pdbx_description
1 polymer ?
#
loop_
_entity_poly.entity_id
_entity_poly.type
_entity_poly.pdbx_seq_one_letter_code
_entity_poly.pdbx_strand_id
1 'polypeptide(L)'
;MKKTALAALANIGSPNSFETLLDAAESVDFKYDPANAAEAFLNYTNRLGEQNEIELMKDACEAIFDENTSADQLHNYSKGLSIYAKYLGYEVTPLLLEAIENDDKAFRFSVLNIAENIGGIADTRKWIAESKKHSNEIQSEIISMLGRRGDEFASEFITESLNSKSLQVREEAVFALGKLQGRESITTLVDHLVKGMDIDATKNVLLQLLDQDHLMPIAAQLKKTEGKTKAGLIDIISAKAGIKYFEEIFA
;
A
#
# COMPACT_ATOMS: atom_id res chain seq x y z
N MET A 1 22.17 21.79 -26.39
CA MET A 1 22.34 22.91 -25.42
C MET A 1 21.12 23.06 -24.50
N LYS A 2 19.87 23.07 -25.00
CA LYS A 2 18.66 23.21 -24.16
C LYS A 2 18.59 22.21 -22.99
N LYS A 3 18.77 20.91 -23.24
CA LYS A 3 18.84 19.86 -22.20
C LYS A 3 19.77 20.20 -21.04
N THR A 4 21.02 20.56 -21.36
CA THR A 4 22.05 20.88 -20.38
C THR A 4 21.71 22.14 -19.59
N ALA A 5 21.12 23.15 -20.23
CA ALA A 5 20.70 24.37 -19.56
C ALA A 5 19.57 24.12 -18.57
N LEU A 6 18.51 23.38 -18.97
CA LEU A 6 17.40 23.02 -18.08
C LEU A 6 17.89 22.17 -16.90
N ALA A 7 18.74 21.17 -17.16
CA ALA A 7 19.33 20.37 -16.11
C ALA A 7 20.18 21.20 -15.13
N ALA A 8 20.93 22.20 -15.63
CA ALA A 8 21.71 23.09 -14.77
C ALA A 8 20.81 23.96 -13.88
N LEU A 9 19.77 24.59 -14.46
CA LEU A 9 18.80 25.39 -13.71
C LEU A 9 18.12 24.55 -12.61
N ALA A 10 17.67 23.34 -12.97
CA ALA A 10 17.03 22.43 -12.03
C ALA A 10 17.94 22.04 -10.86
N ASN A 11 19.22 21.77 -11.13
CA ASN A 11 20.18 21.40 -10.09
C ASN A 11 20.62 22.59 -9.23
N ILE A 12 20.67 23.80 -9.79
CA ILE A 12 20.92 25.03 -9.02
C ILE A 12 19.77 25.28 -8.05
N GLY A 13 18.52 25.05 -8.48
CA GLY A 13 17.35 25.17 -7.60
C GLY A 13 16.95 26.60 -7.27
N SER A 14 17.50 27.60 -7.96
CA SER A 14 17.19 29.01 -7.69
C SER A 14 15.70 29.27 -7.90
N PRO A 15 14.98 29.88 -6.93
CA PRO A 15 13.57 30.25 -7.04
C PRO A 15 13.22 31.00 -8.34
N ASN A 16 14.13 31.84 -8.84
CA ASN A 16 13.98 32.56 -10.10
C ASN A 16 13.88 31.67 -11.36
N SER A 17 14.14 30.37 -11.24
CA SER A 17 14.07 29.41 -12.35
C SER A 17 12.68 28.81 -12.52
N PHE A 18 11.75 29.07 -11.59
CA PHE A 18 10.41 28.46 -11.56
C PHE A 18 9.69 28.61 -12.90
N GLU A 19 9.40 29.84 -13.30
CA GLU A 19 8.68 30.14 -14.55
C GLU A 19 9.38 29.55 -15.77
N THR A 20 10.71 29.71 -15.86
CA THR A 20 11.47 29.20 -17.01
C THR A 20 11.43 27.67 -17.14
N LEU A 21 11.43 26.96 -16.01
CA LEU A 21 11.37 25.50 -16.01
C LEU A 21 9.94 24.99 -16.17
N LEU A 22 8.96 25.69 -15.61
CA LEU A 22 7.53 25.40 -15.77
C LEU A 22 7.13 25.58 -17.24
N ASP A 23 7.39 26.75 -17.84
CA ASP A 23 7.14 27.04 -19.26
C ASP A 23 7.77 25.97 -20.17
N ALA A 24 8.97 25.51 -19.82
CA ALA A 24 9.66 24.49 -20.59
C ALA A 24 8.94 23.13 -20.50
N ALA A 25 8.46 22.73 -19.32
CA ALA A 25 7.70 21.50 -19.13
C ALA A 25 6.32 21.57 -19.79
N GLU A 26 5.60 22.68 -19.62
CA GLU A 26 4.30 22.94 -20.27
C GLU A 26 4.41 22.97 -21.79
N SER A 27 5.50 23.52 -22.36
CA SER A 27 5.70 23.56 -23.82
C SER A 27 5.78 22.18 -24.49
N VAL A 28 5.94 21.12 -23.70
CA VAL A 28 5.95 19.72 -24.14
C VAL A 28 4.82 18.92 -23.48
N ASP A 29 3.81 19.58 -22.93
CA ASP A 29 2.70 19.00 -22.18
C ASP A 29 3.16 18.04 -21.08
N PHE A 30 4.28 18.34 -20.39
CA PHE A 30 4.92 17.45 -19.42
C PHE A 30 5.29 16.04 -19.93
N LYS A 31 5.28 15.82 -21.25
CA LYS A 31 5.68 14.56 -21.87
C LYS A 31 7.18 14.46 -22.02
N TYR A 32 7.63 13.26 -22.40
CA TYR A 32 9.01 13.07 -22.81
C TYR A 32 9.34 13.95 -24.01
N ASP A 33 10.47 14.67 -23.89
CA ASP A 33 11.09 15.38 -24.97
C ASP A 33 12.63 15.24 -24.90
N PRO A 34 13.37 15.47 -26.01
CA PRO A 34 14.82 15.34 -26.01
C PRO A 34 15.56 16.33 -25.08
N ALA A 35 14.92 17.41 -24.64
CA ALA A 35 15.47 18.34 -23.66
C ALA A 35 15.23 17.91 -22.20
N ASN A 36 14.44 16.86 -21.97
CA ASN A 36 14.02 16.38 -20.65
C ASN A 36 13.40 17.51 -19.80
N ALA A 37 12.51 18.32 -20.39
CA ALA A 37 11.96 19.50 -19.74
C ALA A 37 11.08 19.14 -18.53
N ALA A 38 10.17 18.17 -18.68
CA ALA A 38 9.36 17.68 -17.57
C ALA A 38 10.21 17.13 -16.42
N GLU A 39 11.22 16.31 -16.74
CA GLU A 39 12.16 15.77 -15.74
C GLU A 39 12.98 16.87 -15.06
N ALA A 40 13.39 17.91 -15.80
CA ALA A 40 14.08 19.06 -15.22
C ALA A 40 13.19 19.79 -14.21
N PHE A 41 11.90 20.00 -14.52
CA PHE A 41 10.96 20.62 -13.58
C PHE A 41 10.75 19.74 -12.33
N LEU A 42 10.55 18.42 -12.48
CA LEU A 42 10.43 17.52 -11.33
C LEU A 42 11.67 17.52 -10.42
N ASN A 43 12.87 17.54 -11.02
CA ASN A 43 14.13 17.62 -10.28
C ASN A 43 14.29 18.97 -9.56
N TYR A 44 13.86 20.06 -10.21
CA TYR A 44 13.82 21.39 -9.62
C TYR A 44 12.87 21.45 -8.43
N THR A 45 11.66 20.90 -8.54
CA THR A 45 10.68 20.82 -7.44
C THR A 45 11.27 20.11 -6.21
N ASN A 46 11.97 18.99 -6.41
CA ASN A 46 12.66 18.34 -5.29
C ASN A 46 13.79 19.22 -4.72
N ARG A 47 14.54 19.93 -5.57
CA ARG A 47 15.64 20.82 -5.15
C ARG A 47 15.14 22.00 -4.31
N LEU A 48 13.98 22.58 -4.66
CA LEU A 48 13.34 23.61 -3.83
C LEU A 48 13.08 23.11 -2.41
N GLY A 49 12.55 21.89 -2.27
CA GLY A 49 12.39 21.24 -0.96
C GLY A 49 13.73 21.04 -0.21
N GLU A 50 14.80 20.63 -0.90
CA GLU A 50 16.14 20.50 -0.29
C GLU A 50 16.73 21.83 0.20
N GLN A 51 16.32 22.94 -0.43
CA GLN A 51 16.75 24.30 -0.07
C GLN A 51 15.79 24.98 0.91
N ASN A 52 14.76 24.27 1.40
CA ASN A 52 13.73 24.79 2.30
C ASN A 52 12.89 25.92 1.69
N GLU A 53 12.78 25.97 0.36
CA GLU A 53 11.88 26.85 -0.39
C GLU A 53 10.48 26.20 -0.47
N ILE A 54 9.87 25.96 0.69
CA ILE A 54 8.72 25.06 0.86
C ILE A 54 7.48 25.55 0.12
N GLU A 55 7.15 26.83 0.18
CA GLU A 55 5.94 27.36 -0.48
C GLU A 55 6.07 27.27 -2.00
N LEU A 56 7.22 27.64 -2.56
CA LEU A 56 7.45 27.50 -4.01
C LEU A 56 7.50 26.03 -4.46
N MET A 57 7.98 25.12 -3.59
CA MET A 57 7.93 23.68 -3.84
C MET A 57 6.49 23.17 -3.89
N LYS A 58 5.59 23.69 -3.03
CA LYS A 58 4.16 23.37 -3.08
C LYS A 58 3.54 23.86 -4.38
N ASP A 59 3.77 25.12 -4.76
CA ASP A 59 3.29 25.68 -6.03
C ASP A 59 3.77 24.83 -7.22
N ALA A 60 5.03 24.39 -7.20
CA ALA A 60 5.56 23.51 -8.24
C ALA A 60 4.92 22.12 -8.24
N CYS A 61 4.58 21.56 -7.07
CA CYS A 61 3.85 20.30 -6.97
C CYS A 61 2.41 20.45 -7.48
N GLU A 62 1.72 21.55 -7.16
CA GLU A 62 0.37 21.85 -7.65
C GLU A 62 0.36 21.90 -9.18
N ALA A 63 1.31 22.61 -9.80
CA ALA A 63 1.47 22.61 -11.26
C ALA A 63 1.69 21.20 -11.84
N ILE A 64 2.46 20.33 -11.15
CA ILE A 64 2.63 18.93 -11.56
C ILE A 64 1.30 18.18 -11.48
N PHE A 65 0.50 18.36 -10.43
CA PHE A 65 -0.77 17.65 -10.27
C PHE A 65 -1.78 18.03 -11.33
N ASP A 66 -1.90 19.32 -11.62
CA ASP A 66 -2.86 19.86 -12.59
C ASP A 66 -2.57 19.38 -14.02
N GLU A 67 -1.29 19.38 -14.42
CA GLU A 67 -0.87 19.06 -15.80
C GLU A 67 -0.69 17.55 -16.07
N ASN A 68 -0.61 16.71 -15.04
CA ASN A 68 -0.24 15.29 -15.18
C ASN A 68 -1.36 14.31 -14.80
N THR A 69 -2.61 14.66 -15.13
CA THR A 69 -3.80 13.83 -14.86
C THR A 69 -4.05 12.73 -15.91
N SER A 70 -3.43 12.83 -17.08
CA SER A 70 -3.55 11.83 -18.16
C SER A 70 -2.82 10.52 -17.82
N ALA A 71 -3.34 9.39 -18.30
CA ALA A 71 -2.82 8.05 -17.98
C ALA A 71 -1.33 7.85 -18.29
N ASP A 72 -0.80 8.47 -19.35
CA ASP A 72 0.62 8.40 -19.72
C ASP A 72 1.54 9.29 -18.85
N GLN A 73 0.96 10.12 -17.97
CA GLN A 73 1.67 11.12 -17.17
C GLN A 73 1.56 10.89 -15.65
N LEU A 74 0.80 9.87 -15.21
CA LEU A 74 0.61 9.54 -13.80
C LEU A 74 1.92 9.25 -13.04
N HIS A 75 3.00 8.93 -13.75
CA HIS A 75 4.34 8.80 -13.16
C HIS A 75 4.91 10.14 -12.67
N ASN A 76 4.65 11.24 -13.38
CA ASN A 76 5.00 12.59 -12.96
C ASN A 76 4.14 13.02 -11.77
N TYR A 77 2.83 12.76 -11.83
CA TYR A 77 1.92 13.01 -10.70
C TYR A 77 2.41 12.28 -9.44
N SER A 78 2.72 10.98 -9.56
CA SER A 78 3.26 10.17 -8.46
C SER A 78 4.56 10.76 -7.90
N LYS A 79 5.42 11.30 -8.77
CA LYS A 79 6.66 11.98 -8.35
C LYS A 79 6.36 13.26 -7.57
N GLY A 80 5.39 14.06 -7.99
CA GLY A 80 4.90 15.22 -7.25
C GLY A 80 4.41 14.85 -5.86
N LEU A 81 3.57 13.81 -5.75
CA LEU A 81 3.04 13.34 -4.46
C LEU A 81 4.18 12.87 -3.54
N SER A 82 5.16 12.16 -4.10
CA SER A 82 6.33 11.69 -3.35
C SER A 82 7.20 12.85 -2.86
N ILE A 83 7.39 13.91 -3.66
CA ILE A 83 8.12 15.11 -3.25
C ILE A 83 7.37 15.83 -2.13
N TYR A 84 6.06 16.05 -2.29
CA TYR A 84 5.22 16.70 -1.29
C TYR A 84 5.27 15.92 0.05
N ALA A 85 5.10 14.59 0.00
CA ALA A 85 5.20 13.72 1.16
C ALA A 85 6.58 13.77 1.83
N LYS A 86 7.66 13.82 1.04
CA LYS A 86 9.04 13.85 1.56
C LYS A 86 9.30 15.06 2.45
N TYR A 87 8.75 16.23 2.10
CA TYR A 87 9.03 17.49 2.81
C TYR A 87 7.93 17.92 3.78
N LEU A 88 6.69 17.48 3.58
CA LEU A 88 5.53 17.90 4.36
C LEU A 88 4.88 16.74 5.14
N GLY A 89 5.39 15.52 4.98
CA GLY A 89 4.93 14.35 5.72
C GLY A 89 3.45 14.09 5.52
N TYR A 90 2.68 14.10 6.61
CA TYR A 90 1.25 13.78 6.60
C TYR A 90 0.35 14.87 6.02
N GLU A 91 0.89 16.07 5.74
CA GLU A 91 0.10 17.13 5.09
C GLU A 91 -0.35 16.73 3.67
N VAL A 92 0.34 15.78 3.03
CA VAL A 92 -0.06 15.21 1.74
C VAL A 92 -1.30 14.32 1.81
N THR A 93 -1.72 13.87 3.01
CA THR A 93 -2.79 12.87 3.16
C THR A 93 -4.08 13.24 2.41
N PRO A 94 -4.61 14.48 2.45
CA PRO A 94 -5.80 14.86 1.67
C PRO A 94 -5.64 14.59 0.17
N LEU A 95 -4.48 14.91 -0.41
CA LEU A 95 -4.18 14.67 -1.81
C LEU A 95 -4.10 13.17 -2.13
N LEU A 96 -3.56 12.36 -1.22
CA LEU A 96 -3.52 10.91 -1.42
C LEU A 96 -4.92 10.28 -1.35
N LEU A 97 -5.79 10.78 -0.47
CA LEU A 97 -7.17 10.30 -0.36
C LEU A 97 -8.00 10.65 -1.59
N GLU A 98 -7.71 11.77 -2.26
CA GLU A 98 -8.31 12.11 -3.56
C GLU A 98 -7.72 11.25 -4.69
N ALA A 99 -6.39 11.13 -4.73
CA ALA A 99 -5.68 10.40 -5.79
C ALA A 99 -6.00 8.89 -5.83
N ILE A 100 -6.50 8.30 -4.74
CA ILE A 100 -6.90 6.88 -4.71
C ILE A 100 -8.15 6.59 -5.55
N GLU A 101 -8.92 7.62 -5.94
CA GLU A 101 -10.10 7.48 -6.79
C GLU A 101 -9.75 7.23 -8.27
N ASN A 102 -8.47 7.35 -8.65
CA ASN A 102 -8.03 7.18 -10.02
C ASN A 102 -8.23 5.73 -10.53
N ASP A 103 -8.65 5.59 -11.79
CA ASP A 103 -8.91 4.29 -12.42
C ASP A 103 -7.63 3.46 -12.64
N ASP A 104 -6.45 4.11 -12.76
CA ASP A 104 -5.18 3.42 -12.97
C ASP A 104 -4.67 2.75 -11.69
N LYS A 105 -4.62 1.43 -11.73
CA LYS A 105 -4.19 0.60 -10.61
C LYS A 105 -2.74 0.82 -10.20
N ALA A 106 -1.83 1.02 -11.15
CA ALA A 106 -0.41 1.22 -10.84
C ALA A 106 -0.19 2.57 -10.15
N PHE A 107 -0.95 3.59 -10.55
CA PHE A 107 -0.98 4.88 -9.88
C PHE A 107 -1.55 4.77 -8.46
N ARG A 108 -2.68 4.08 -8.26
CA ARG A 108 -3.22 3.81 -6.91
C ARG A 108 -2.21 3.10 -6.00
N PHE A 109 -1.46 2.14 -6.52
CA PHE A 109 -0.37 1.51 -5.74
C PHE A 109 0.73 2.51 -5.36
N SER A 110 1.07 3.45 -6.24
CA SER A 110 2.04 4.51 -5.94
C SER A 110 1.53 5.43 -4.82
N VAL A 111 0.26 5.82 -4.86
CA VAL A 111 -0.43 6.57 -3.80
C VAL A 111 -0.37 5.82 -2.46
N LEU A 112 -0.71 4.52 -2.45
CA LEU A 112 -0.72 3.71 -1.24
C LEU A 112 0.69 3.45 -0.67
N ASN A 113 1.71 3.33 -1.51
CA ASN A 113 3.10 3.19 -1.06
C ASN A 113 3.61 4.46 -0.37
N ILE A 114 3.16 5.64 -0.81
CA ILE A 114 3.43 6.91 -0.12
C ILE A 114 2.69 6.91 1.22
N ALA A 115 1.39 6.59 1.21
CA ALA A 115 0.54 6.56 2.40
C ALA A 115 1.07 5.63 3.50
N GLU A 116 1.62 4.48 3.12
CA GLU A 116 2.19 3.47 4.03
C GLU A 116 3.25 4.05 4.98
N ASN A 117 4.05 5.00 4.51
CA ASN A 117 5.25 5.48 5.19
C ASN A 117 5.08 6.85 5.89
N ILE A 118 3.86 7.41 5.93
CA ILE A 118 3.61 8.75 6.48
C ILE A 118 2.46 8.79 7.49
N GLY A 119 2.45 9.82 8.33
CA GLY A 119 1.38 10.07 9.30
C GLY A 119 1.37 9.09 10.47
N GLY A 120 0.27 9.09 11.21
CA GLY A 120 0.08 8.23 12.38
C GLY A 120 -1.34 7.67 12.48
N ILE A 121 -1.79 7.41 13.70
CA ILE A 121 -3.13 6.85 13.98
C ILE A 121 -4.26 7.69 13.37
N ALA A 122 -4.10 9.01 13.32
CA ALA A 122 -5.09 9.91 12.70
C ALA A 122 -5.25 9.64 11.19
N ASP A 123 -4.15 9.39 10.47
CA ASP A 123 -4.18 9.06 9.05
C ASP A 123 -4.66 7.63 8.81
N THR A 124 -4.27 6.69 9.69
CA THR A 124 -4.83 5.32 9.68
C THR A 124 -6.36 5.36 9.77
N ARG A 125 -6.92 6.20 10.65
CA ARG A 125 -8.37 6.41 10.76
C ARG A 125 -8.98 6.97 9.46
N LYS A 126 -8.31 7.91 8.80
CA LYS A 126 -8.79 8.47 7.52
C LYS A 126 -8.81 7.39 6.43
N TRP A 127 -7.75 6.60 6.30
CA TRP A 127 -7.68 5.50 5.33
C TRP A 127 -8.73 4.41 5.59
N ILE A 128 -9.01 4.09 6.86
CA ILE A 128 -10.12 3.19 7.22
C ILE A 128 -11.45 3.77 6.75
N ALA A 129 -11.71 5.05 7.02
CA ALA A 129 -12.95 5.70 6.59
C ALA A 129 -13.07 5.76 5.06
N GLU A 130 -11.96 6.00 4.36
CA GLU A 130 -11.91 6.06 2.90
C GLU A 130 -12.18 4.71 2.27
N SER A 131 -11.57 3.63 2.78
CA SER A 131 -11.76 2.28 2.26
C SER A 131 -13.22 1.83 2.19
N LYS A 132 -14.07 2.34 3.09
CA LYS A 132 -15.49 1.98 3.18
C LYS A 132 -16.37 2.65 2.12
N LYS A 133 -15.84 3.63 1.38
CA LYS A 133 -16.58 4.40 0.36
C LYS A 133 -16.41 3.82 -1.04
N HIS A 134 -15.38 3.00 -1.25
CA HIS A 134 -14.91 2.60 -2.58
C HIS A 134 -15.33 1.18 -2.97
N SER A 135 -15.01 0.81 -4.21
CA SER A 135 -15.22 -0.54 -4.72
C SER A 135 -14.44 -1.57 -3.89
N ASN A 136 -14.85 -2.85 -3.99
CA ASN A 136 -14.13 -3.95 -3.34
C ASN A 136 -12.65 -4.03 -3.74
N GLU A 137 -12.31 -3.58 -4.95
CA GLU A 137 -10.93 -3.54 -5.44
C GLU A 137 -10.12 -2.52 -4.63
N ILE A 138 -10.53 -1.25 -4.63
CA ILE A 138 -9.83 -0.18 -3.89
C ILE A 138 -9.84 -0.46 -2.38
N GLN A 139 -10.96 -0.98 -1.85
CA GLN A 139 -11.04 -1.37 -0.45
C GLN A 139 -9.97 -2.42 -0.10
N SER A 140 -9.79 -3.45 -0.94
CA SER A 140 -8.75 -4.45 -0.73
C SER A 140 -7.35 -3.84 -0.80
N GLU A 141 -7.08 -2.94 -1.76
CA GLU A 141 -5.79 -2.27 -1.89
C GLU A 141 -5.45 -1.43 -0.62
N ILE A 142 -6.43 -0.72 -0.06
CA ILE A 142 -6.26 0.03 1.19
C ILE A 142 -6.05 -0.92 2.39
N ILE A 143 -6.79 -2.03 2.50
CA ILE A 143 -6.56 -3.06 3.55
C ILE A 143 -5.14 -3.61 3.47
N SER A 144 -4.66 -3.88 2.25
CA SER A 144 -3.28 -4.33 2.03
C SER A 144 -2.26 -3.32 2.56
N MET A 145 -2.47 -2.04 2.25
CA MET A 145 -1.61 -0.95 2.73
C MET A 145 -1.64 -0.85 4.25
N LEU A 146 -2.83 -0.88 4.87
CA LEU A 146 -2.97 -0.83 6.33
C LEU A 146 -2.26 -1.99 7.03
N GLY A 147 -2.31 -3.20 6.44
CA GLY A 147 -1.57 -4.35 6.95
C GLY A 147 -0.05 -4.18 6.88
N ARG A 148 0.47 -3.57 5.80
CA ARG A 148 1.92 -3.28 5.66
C ARG A 148 2.39 -2.12 6.55
N ARG A 149 1.53 -1.11 6.72
CA ARG A 149 1.77 0.06 7.59
C ARG A 149 2.04 -0.35 9.04
N GLY A 150 1.44 -1.44 9.51
CA GLY A 150 1.71 -1.99 10.84
C GLY A 150 1.12 -1.17 12.00
N ASP A 151 0.18 -0.26 11.73
CA ASP A 151 -0.51 0.49 12.78
C ASP A 151 -1.67 -0.35 13.35
N GLU A 152 -1.52 -0.81 14.59
CA GLU A 152 -2.50 -1.64 15.32
C GLU A 152 -3.89 -1.01 15.41
N PHE A 153 -4.03 0.31 15.21
CA PHE A 153 -5.35 0.94 15.11
C PHE A 153 -6.22 0.36 13.97
N ALA A 154 -5.60 -0.25 12.94
CA ALA A 154 -6.32 -0.91 11.86
C ALA A 154 -6.81 -2.34 12.19
N SER A 155 -6.36 -2.93 13.31
CA SER A 155 -6.62 -4.33 13.68
C SER A 155 -8.10 -4.70 13.65
N GLU A 156 -8.96 -3.90 14.30
CA GLU A 156 -10.39 -4.18 14.38
C GLU A 156 -11.05 -4.12 13.00
N PHE A 157 -10.71 -3.11 12.19
CA PHE A 157 -11.25 -2.95 10.84
C PHE A 157 -10.82 -4.09 9.90
N ILE A 158 -9.56 -4.52 9.95
CA ILE A 158 -9.08 -5.63 9.13
C ILE A 158 -9.73 -6.94 9.60
N THR A 159 -9.88 -7.14 10.92
CA THR A 159 -10.60 -8.30 11.48
C THR A 159 -12.07 -8.32 11.04
N GLU A 160 -12.76 -7.19 11.04
CA GLU A 160 -14.13 -7.06 10.51
C GLU A 160 -14.19 -7.46 9.03
N SER A 161 -13.19 -7.06 8.25
CA SER A 161 -13.10 -7.30 6.80
C SER A 161 -12.98 -8.78 6.42
N LEU A 162 -12.57 -9.66 7.35
CA LEU A 162 -12.67 -11.12 7.19
C LEU A 162 -14.11 -11.60 6.96
N ASN A 163 -15.12 -10.82 7.33
CA ASN A 163 -16.54 -11.18 7.14
C ASN A 163 -17.15 -10.52 5.89
N SER A 164 -16.34 -9.91 5.04
CA SER A 164 -16.83 -9.26 3.81
C SER A 164 -17.53 -10.26 2.87
N LYS A 165 -18.54 -9.78 2.14
CA LYS A 165 -19.18 -10.56 1.08
C LYS A 165 -18.24 -10.75 -0.12
N SER A 166 -17.30 -9.83 -0.31
CA SER A 166 -16.31 -9.91 -1.39
C SER A 166 -15.18 -10.85 -1.01
N LEU A 167 -14.95 -11.88 -1.83
CA LEU A 167 -13.80 -12.79 -1.68
C LEU A 167 -12.48 -12.01 -1.68
N GLN A 168 -12.32 -11.05 -2.59
CA GLN A 168 -11.12 -10.23 -2.70
C GLN A 168 -10.80 -9.47 -1.41
N VAL A 169 -11.82 -8.90 -0.76
CA VAL A 169 -11.66 -8.15 0.49
C VAL A 169 -11.31 -9.10 1.65
N ARG A 170 -11.96 -10.27 1.72
CA ARG A 170 -11.67 -11.25 2.77
C ARG A 170 -10.26 -11.83 2.65
N GLU A 171 -9.84 -12.22 1.45
CA GLU A 171 -8.49 -12.75 1.23
C GLU A 171 -7.43 -11.71 1.56
N GLU A 172 -7.62 -10.46 1.16
CA GLU A 172 -6.66 -9.41 1.50
C GLU A 172 -6.63 -9.11 3.01
N ALA A 173 -7.78 -9.19 3.70
CA ALA A 173 -7.83 -9.07 5.15
C ALA A 173 -7.05 -10.20 5.86
N VAL A 174 -7.09 -11.43 5.33
CA VAL A 174 -6.27 -12.55 5.82
C VAL A 174 -4.77 -12.21 5.73
N PHE A 175 -4.30 -11.74 4.57
CA PHE A 175 -2.90 -11.36 4.39
C PHE A 175 -2.50 -10.14 5.24
N ALA A 176 -3.37 -9.14 5.33
CA ALA A 176 -3.12 -7.92 6.09
C ALA A 176 -3.03 -8.18 7.59
N LEU A 177 -3.87 -9.06 8.16
CA LEU A 177 -3.75 -9.46 9.58
C LEU A 177 -2.42 -10.17 9.86
N GLY A 178 -2.01 -11.08 8.97
CA GLY A 178 -0.73 -11.78 9.13
C GLY A 178 0.47 -10.82 9.12
N LYS A 179 0.41 -9.74 8.34
CA LYS A 179 1.45 -8.70 8.32
C LYS A 179 1.40 -7.79 9.53
N LEU A 180 0.19 -7.34 9.92
CA LEU A 180 -0.01 -6.41 11.03
C LEU A 180 0.37 -7.05 12.36
N GLN A 181 -0.18 -8.23 12.65
CA GLN A 181 -0.15 -8.85 13.98
C GLN A 181 0.83 -10.01 14.08
N GLY A 182 1.36 -10.49 12.95
CA GLY A 182 2.22 -11.67 12.92
C GLY A 182 1.56 -12.84 13.65
N ARG A 183 2.25 -13.40 14.64
CA ARG A 183 1.80 -14.55 15.42
C ARG A 183 0.52 -14.27 16.22
N GLU A 184 0.23 -13.03 16.57
CA GLU A 184 -0.98 -12.69 17.33
C GLU A 184 -2.26 -12.93 16.52
N SER A 185 -2.18 -12.90 15.18
CA SER A 185 -3.31 -13.25 14.30
C SER A 185 -3.64 -14.75 14.24
N ILE A 186 -2.79 -15.64 14.76
CA ILE A 186 -2.93 -17.10 14.56
C ILE A 186 -4.31 -17.58 15.02
N THR A 187 -4.76 -17.18 16.21
CA THR A 187 -6.07 -17.61 16.74
C THR A 187 -7.21 -17.17 15.81
N THR A 188 -7.21 -15.89 15.42
CA THR A 188 -8.22 -15.32 14.51
C THR A 188 -8.24 -16.03 13.16
N LEU A 189 -7.06 -16.31 12.59
CA LEU A 189 -6.92 -17.00 11.31
C LEU A 189 -7.32 -18.48 11.40
N VAL A 190 -6.99 -19.17 12.49
CA VAL A 190 -7.45 -20.55 12.72
C VAL A 190 -8.97 -20.60 12.84
N ASP A 191 -9.59 -19.66 13.57
CA ASP A 191 -11.05 -19.58 13.67
C ASP A 191 -11.70 -19.29 12.30
N HIS A 192 -11.07 -18.46 11.47
CA HIS A 192 -11.52 -18.19 10.10
C HIS A 192 -11.47 -19.46 9.23
N LEU A 193 -10.35 -20.19 9.30
CA LEU A 193 -10.15 -21.44 8.59
C LEU A 193 -11.15 -22.52 9.03
N VAL A 194 -11.38 -22.68 10.34
CA VAL A 194 -12.31 -23.68 10.91
C VAL A 194 -13.74 -23.46 10.45
N LYS A 195 -14.14 -22.21 10.18
CA LYS A 195 -15.45 -21.88 9.56
C LYS A 195 -15.52 -22.28 8.07
N GLY A 196 -14.45 -22.81 7.49
CA GLY A 196 -14.36 -23.22 6.10
C GLY A 196 -14.21 -22.04 5.12
N MET A 197 -13.76 -20.89 5.61
CA MET A 197 -13.61 -19.68 4.80
C MET A 197 -12.17 -19.53 4.30
N ASP A 198 -12.02 -19.09 3.05
CA ASP A 198 -10.77 -18.62 2.42
C ASP A 198 -9.55 -19.54 2.69
N ILE A 199 -9.79 -20.86 2.65
CA ILE A 199 -8.92 -21.93 3.16
C ILE A 199 -7.47 -21.79 2.66
N ASP A 200 -7.28 -21.59 1.36
CA ASP A 200 -5.94 -21.54 0.78
C ASP A 200 -5.18 -20.26 1.18
N ALA A 201 -5.84 -19.10 1.19
CA ALA A 201 -5.24 -17.85 1.64
C ALA A 201 -4.84 -17.93 3.12
N THR A 202 -5.74 -18.42 3.97
CA THR A 202 -5.49 -18.55 5.42
C THR A 202 -4.40 -19.58 5.71
N LYS A 203 -4.39 -20.71 5.00
CA LYS A 203 -3.31 -21.70 5.08
C LYS A 203 -1.96 -21.08 4.73
N ASN A 204 -1.87 -20.32 3.65
CA ASN A 204 -0.62 -19.69 3.22
C ASN A 204 -0.04 -18.75 4.29
N VAL A 205 -0.88 -17.93 4.92
CA VAL A 205 -0.44 -17.04 6.01
C VAL A 205 -0.04 -17.83 7.25
N LEU A 206 -0.85 -18.79 7.68
CA LEU A 206 -0.54 -19.63 8.85
C LEU A 206 0.76 -20.42 8.67
N LEU A 207 1.05 -20.91 7.46
CA LEU A 207 2.33 -21.56 7.14
C LEU A 207 3.54 -20.62 7.27
N GLN A 208 3.38 -19.31 7.18
CA GLN A 208 4.48 -18.37 7.42
C GLN A 208 4.68 -18.09 8.90
N LEU A 209 3.59 -18.10 9.68
CA LEU A 209 3.59 -17.71 11.09
C LEU A 209 3.91 -18.86 12.06
N LEU A 210 3.49 -20.08 11.73
CA LEU A 210 3.56 -21.24 12.60
C LEU A 210 4.93 -21.93 12.55
N ASP A 211 5.34 -22.42 13.72
CA ASP A 211 6.38 -23.41 13.93
C ASP A 211 5.81 -24.64 14.68
N GLN A 212 6.66 -25.61 15.03
CA GLN A 212 6.26 -26.87 15.67
C GLN A 212 5.51 -26.69 17.00
N ASP A 213 5.77 -25.61 17.73
CA ASP A 213 5.22 -25.41 19.08
C ASP A 213 3.81 -24.82 19.05
N HIS A 214 3.39 -24.28 17.90
CA HIS A 214 2.08 -23.67 17.72
C HIS A 214 1.02 -24.62 17.11
N LEU A 215 1.36 -25.91 16.93
CA LEU A 215 0.47 -26.86 16.24
C LEU A 215 -0.61 -27.49 17.13
N MET A 216 -0.43 -27.48 18.45
CA MET A 216 -1.37 -28.13 19.37
C MET A 216 -2.81 -27.58 19.26
N PRO A 217 -3.04 -26.24 19.22
CA PRO A 217 -4.38 -25.69 19.03
C PRO A 217 -5.02 -26.07 17.69
N ILE A 218 -4.20 -26.28 16.65
CA ILE A 218 -4.63 -26.63 15.30
C ILE A 218 -5.02 -28.10 15.23
N ALA A 219 -4.20 -28.98 15.79
CA ALA A 219 -4.49 -30.41 15.90
C ALA A 219 -5.80 -30.67 16.66
N ALA A 220 -6.09 -29.89 17.70
CA ALA A 220 -7.34 -29.99 18.45
C ALA A 220 -8.60 -29.72 17.59
N GLN A 221 -8.48 -29.00 16.46
CA GLN A 221 -9.59 -28.72 15.54
C GLN A 221 -9.83 -29.83 14.52
N LEU A 222 -8.91 -30.79 14.34
CA LEU A 222 -9.05 -31.88 13.36
C LEU A 222 -10.28 -32.76 13.61
N LYS A 223 -10.65 -32.95 14.89
CA LYS A 223 -11.84 -33.73 15.29
C LYS A 223 -13.15 -32.97 15.10
N LYS A 224 -13.08 -31.64 14.93
CA LYS A 224 -14.23 -30.73 14.82
C LYS A 224 -14.45 -30.24 13.39
N THR A 225 -13.62 -30.66 12.46
CA THR A 225 -13.62 -30.20 11.08
C THR A 225 -13.67 -31.38 10.12
N GLU A 226 -14.15 -31.14 8.91
CA GLU A 226 -14.28 -32.15 7.86
C GLU A 226 -13.96 -31.55 6.49
N GLY A 227 -13.95 -32.41 5.46
CA GLY A 227 -13.75 -32.00 4.07
C GLY A 227 -12.51 -31.15 3.84
N LYS A 228 -12.66 -30.06 3.07
CA LYS A 228 -11.56 -29.16 2.70
C LYS A 228 -10.92 -28.46 3.90
N THR A 229 -11.71 -28.17 4.95
CA THR A 229 -11.20 -27.54 6.16
C THR A 229 -10.25 -28.47 6.91
N LYS A 230 -10.67 -29.74 7.13
CA LYS A 230 -9.80 -30.74 7.76
C LYS A 230 -8.54 -30.97 6.93
N ALA A 231 -8.66 -31.03 5.61
CA ALA A 231 -7.51 -31.15 4.70
C ALA A 231 -6.54 -29.97 4.85
N GLY A 232 -7.03 -28.72 4.89
CA GLY A 232 -6.20 -27.54 5.10
C GLY A 232 -5.45 -27.55 6.44
N LEU A 233 -6.09 -28.01 7.52
CA LEU A 233 -5.44 -28.17 8.83
C LEU A 233 -4.37 -29.27 8.79
N ILE A 234 -4.63 -30.40 8.13
CA ILE A 234 -3.65 -31.50 7.96
C ILE A 234 -2.44 -31.01 7.16
N ASP A 235 -2.65 -30.23 6.09
CA ASP A 235 -1.56 -29.65 5.31
C ASP A 235 -0.64 -28.78 6.19
N ILE A 236 -1.24 -27.91 7.02
CA ILE A 236 -0.51 -27.03 7.95
C ILE A 236 0.32 -27.86 8.93
N ILE A 237 -0.31 -28.84 9.59
CA ILE A 237 0.36 -29.70 10.56
C ILE A 237 1.48 -30.47 9.86
N SER A 238 1.20 -31.11 8.72
CA SER A 238 2.20 -31.91 7.99
C SER A 238 3.41 -31.08 7.55
N ALA A 239 3.19 -29.86 7.08
CA ALA A 239 4.26 -28.96 6.66
C ALA A 239 5.16 -28.47 7.81
N LYS A 240 4.65 -28.49 9.06
CA LYS A 240 5.34 -27.91 10.22
C LYS A 240 5.80 -28.95 11.24
N ALA A 241 5.10 -30.07 11.38
CA ALA A 241 5.24 -31.07 12.44
C ALA A 241 6.45 -31.99 12.34
N GLY A 242 6.92 -32.29 11.13
CA GLY A 242 7.66 -33.54 10.92
C GLY A 242 6.78 -34.74 11.33
N ILE A 243 7.28 -35.61 12.23
CA ILE A 243 6.57 -36.83 12.69
C ILE A 243 5.78 -36.67 14.01
N LYS A 244 5.86 -35.51 14.69
CA LYS A 244 5.35 -35.31 16.06
C LYS A 244 3.83 -35.49 16.20
N TYR A 245 3.08 -35.27 15.12
CA TYR A 245 1.61 -35.28 15.11
C TYR A 245 1.04 -36.40 14.22
N PHE A 246 1.81 -37.47 13.98
CA PHE A 246 1.40 -38.55 13.09
C PHE A 246 0.11 -39.23 13.57
N GLU A 247 0.03 -39.61 14.84
CA GLU A 247 -1.15 -40.30 15.40
C GLU A 247 -2.42 -39.43 15.36
N GLU A 248 -2.30 -38.12 15.59
CA GLU A 248 -3.45 -37.20 15.52
C GLU A 248 -3.97 -36.97 14.10
N ILE A 249 -3.13 -37.15 13.06
CA ILE A 249 -3.53 -37.04 11.65
C ILE A 249 -4.36 -38.26 11.22
N PHE A 250 -4.03 -39.46 11.72
CA PHE A 250 -4.67 -40.72 11.33
C PHE A 250 -5.85 -41.16 12.22
N ALA A 251 -6.16 -40.39 13.27
CA ALA A 251 -7.29 -40.60 14.18
C ALA A 251 -8.59 -39.91 13.73
#